data_AF-A0A3D5UIU8-F1
#
_entry.id   AF-A0A3D5UIU8-F1
#
_cell.length_a   1.000
_cell.length_b   1.000
_cell.length_c   1.000
_cell.angle_alpha   90.00
_cell.angle_beta   90.00
_cell.angle_gamma   90.00
#
_symmetry.space_group_name_H-M   'P 1'
#
loop_
_entity.id
_entity.type
_entity.pdbx_description
1 polymer ?
#
loop_
_entity_poly.entity_id
_entity_poly.type
_entity_poly.pdbx_seq_one_letter_code
_entity_poly.pdbx_strand_id
1 'polypeptide(L)'
;MLKTLFKSLKQYKKDTIKTPIYVSLEVVMEVIIPLFMANLIDFGIDAGNMQVILQMGFALLVASFISLLFGVLAGKSAAVSSAGLARNLRQDMFYNVQKFSFWNIDKF
;
A
#
# COMPACT_ATOMS: atom_id res chain seq x y z
N MET A 1 -11.49 -19.06 10.68
CA MET A 1 -10.45 -18.91 9.65
C MET A 1 -9.64 -17.62 9.81
N LEU A 2 -10.25 -16.43 9.73
CA LEU A 2 -9.51 -15.15 9.82
C LEU A 2 -8.73 -14.96 11.14
N LYS A 3 -9.32 -15.31 12.29
CA LYS A 3 -8.64 -15.21 13.61
C LYS A 3 -7.35 -16.04 13.72
N THR A 4 -7.25 -17.16 12.99
CA THR A 4 -6.07 -18.03 13.00
C THR A 4 -4.94 -17.44 12.16
N LEU A 5 -5.28 -16.88 10.99
CA LEU A 5 -4.33 -16.18 10.11
C LEU A 5 -3.82 -14.87 10.75
N PHE A 6 -4.69 -14.13 11.43
CA PHE A 6 -4.32 -12.96 12.23
C PHE A 6 -3.40 -13.28 13.42
N LYS A 7 -3.33 -14.56 13.83
CA LYS A 7 -2.41 -15.03 14.86
C LYS A 7 -0.99 -15.25 14.30
N SER A 8 -0.83 -15.59 13.03
CA SER A 8 0.48 -15.72 12.35
C SER A 8 1.07 -14.36 11.94
N LEU A 9 0.26 -13.29 11.94
CA LEU A 9 0.70 -11.91 11.72
C LEU A 9 1.63 -11.34 12.80
N LYS A 10 1.71 -11.96 14.00
CA LYS A 10 2.53 -11.62 15.20
C LYS A 10 3.41 -10.37 15.05
N GLN A 11 4.59 -10.52 14.44
CA GLN A 11 5.67 -9.51 14.43
C GLN A 11 5.47 -8.43 13.34
N TYR A 12 4.63 -8.69 12.34
CA TYR A 12 4.38 -7.83 11.18
C TYR A 12 3.10 -6.97 11.30
N LYS A 13 2.36 -7.08 12.41
CA LYS A 13 1.14 -6.29 12.64
C LYS A 13 1.34 -4.77 12.49
N LYS A 14 2.51 -4.25 12.86
CA LYS A 14 2.84 -2.83 12.73
C LYS A 14 2.95 -2.40 11.26
N ASP A 15 3.55 -3.22 10.42
CA ASP A 15 3.72 -2.90 9.00
C ASP A 15 2.42 -3.13 8.23
N THR A 16 1.63 -4.15 8.60
CA THR A 16 0.29 -4.39 8.03
C THR A 16 -0.69 -3.26 8.27
N ILE A 17 -0.59 -2.53 9.39
CA ILE A 17 -1.45 -1.36 9.67
C ILE A 17 -0.93 -0.10 8.95
N LYS A 18 0.39 0.03 8.80
CA LYS A 18 0.99 1.16 8.08
C LYS A 18 0.67 1.12 6.58
N THR A 19 0.64 -0.06 5.97
CA THR A 19 0.32 -0.23 4.55
C THR A 19 -1.02 0.44 4.14
N PRO A 20 -2.18 0.13 4.73
CA PRO A 20 -3.44 0.76 4.35
C PRO A 20 -3.46 2.26 4.66
N ILE A 21 -2.71 2.74 5.67
CA ILE A 21 -2.58 4.18 5.93
C ILE A 21 -1.84 4.85 4.76
N TYR A 22 -0.73 4.29 4.31
CA TYR A 22 0.03 4.84 3.18
C TYR A 22 -0.76 4.79 1.87
N VAL A 23 -1.44 3.67 1.59
CA VAL A 23 -2.33 3.55 0.42
C VAL A 23 -3.49 4.55 0.48
N SER A 24 -4.09 4.76 1.65
CA SER A 24 -5.19 5.74 1.77
C SER A 24 -4.70 7.16 1.49
N LEU A 25 -3.52 7.54 1.99
CA LEU A 25 -2.93 8.85 1.74
C LEU A 25 -2.55 9.04 0.26
N GLU A 26 -2.03 8.00 -0.38
CA GLU A 26 -1.73 7.98 -1.81
C GLU A 26 -3.00 8.21 -2.64
N VAL A 27 -4.08 7.46 -2.38
CA VAL A 27 -5.34 7.58 -3.12
C VAL A 27 -5.97 8.97 -2.95
N VAL A 28 -5.89 9.56 -1.74
CA VAL A 28 -6.36 10.93 -1.52
C VAL A 28 -5.59 11.93 -2.39
N MET A 29 -4.26 11.78 -2.50
CA MET A 29 -3.46 12.63 -3.39
C MET A 29 -3.82 12.43 -4.87
N GLU A 30 -4.03 11.18 -5.31
CA GLU A 30 -4.44 10.89 -6.69
C GLU A 30 -5.79 11.51 -7.04
N VAL A 31 -6.73 11.56 -6.10
CA VAL A 31 -8.05 12.21 -6.32
C VAL A 31 -7.92 13.73 -6.37
N ILE A 32 -6.95 14.31 -5.66
CA ILE A 32 -6.68 15.75 -5.63
C ILE A 32 -6.00 16.24 -6.92
N ILE A 33 -5.20 15.40 -7.60
CA ILE A 33 -4.50 15.77 -8.86
C ILE A 33 -5.48 16.25 -9.96
N PRO A 34 -6.59 15.54 -10.27
CA PRO A 34 -7.62 16.00 -11.20
C PRO A 34 -8.26 17.34 -10.82
N LEU A 35 -8.44 17.61 -9.52
CA LEU A 35 -8.95 18.90 -9.04
C LEU A 35 -7.98 20.05 -9.36
N PHE A 36 -6.68 19.82 -9.19
CA PHE A 36 -5.67 20.79 -9.62
C PHE A 36 -5.61 20.93 -11.14
N MET A 37 -5.83 19.85 -11.89
CA MET A 37 -5.89 19.87 -13.35
C MET A 37 -7.07 20.71 -13.86
N ALA A 38 -8.26 20.57 -13.25
CA ALA A 38 -9.42 21.40 -13.58
C ALA A 38 -9.13 22.89 -13.36
N ASN A 39 -8.58 23.24 -12.20
CA ASN A 39 -8.18 24.63 -11.92
C ASN A 39 -7.11 25.15 -12.90
N LEU A 40 -6.20 24.29 -13.38
CA LEU A 40 -5.19 24.68 -14.37
C LEU A 40 -5.85 25.00 -15.72
N ILE A 41 -6.89 24.26 -16.11
CA ILE A 41 -7.65 24.53 -17.34
C ILE A 41 -8.40 25.86 -17.19
N ASP A 42 -9.18 26.01 -16.12
CA ASP A 42 -10.05 27.17 -15.91
C ASP A 42 -9.27 28.49 -15.72
N PHE A 43 -8.21 28.48 -14.90
CA PHE A 43 -7.45 29.70 -14.55
C PHE A 43 -6.18 29.88 -15.37
N GLY A 44 -5.73 28.85 -16.08
CA GLY A 44 -4.54 28.89 -16.92
C GLY A 44 -4.90 29.00 -18.39
N ILE A 45 -5.54 27.96 -18.93
CA ILE A 45 -5.80 27.82 -20.36
C ILE A 45 -6.91 28.78 -20.81
N ASP A 46 -8.07 28.76 -20.14
CA ASP A 46 -9.20 29.63 -20.49
C ASP A 46 -8.90 31.12 -20.25
N ALA A 47 -8.09 31.43 -19.22
CA ALA A 47 -7.63 32.78 -18.94
C ALA A 47 -6.45 33.24 -19.84
N GLY A 48 -5.86 32.33 -20.64
CA GLY A 48 -4.72 32.61 -21.52
C GLY A 48 -3.42 33.00 -20.79
N ASN A 49 -3.29 32.69 -19.49
CA ASN A 49 -2.14 33.11 -18.68
C ASN A 49 -1.06 32.02 -18.61
N MET A 50 -0.07 32.13 -19.49
CA MET A 50 1.05 31.19 -19.58
C MET A 50 1.87 31.07 -18.27
N GLN A 51 1.94 32.14 -17.48
CA GLN A 51 2.70 32.13 -16.22
C GLN A 51 2.00 31.28 -15.15
N VAL A 52 0.66 31.33 -15.10
CA VAL A 52 -0.15 30.50 -14.22
C VAL A 52 -0.08 29.03 -14.63
N ILE A 53 -0.12 28.74 -15.95
CA ILE A 53 0.04 27.38 -16.48
C ILE A 53 1.39 26.78 -16.06
N LEU A 54 2.49 27.54 -16.19
CA LEU A 54 3.82 27.06 -15.82
C LEU A 54 3.95 26.84 -14.31
N GLN A 55 3.44 27.74 -13.47
CA GLN A 55 3.48 27.60 -12.01
C GLN A 55 2.63 26.42 -11.51
N MET A 56 1.39 26.29 -12.00
CA MET A 56 0.50 25.20 -11.63
C MET A 56 0.96 23.86 -12.21
N GLY A 57 1.49 23.85 -13.43
CA GLY A 57 2.07 22.66 -14.06
C GLY A 57 3.29 22.14 -13.28
N PHE A 58 4.16 23.04 -12.82
CA PHE A 58 5.27 22.66 -11.94
C PHE A 58 4.78 22.12 -10.60
N ALA A 59 3.78 22.75 -9.97
CA ALA A 59 3.17 22.27 -8.73
C ALA A 59 2.54 20.87 -8.89
N LEU A 60 1.84 20.62 -10.01
CA LEU A 60 1.28 19.32 -10.38
C LEU A 60 2.36 18.25 -10.54
N LEU A 61 3.47 18.60 -11.16
CA LEU A 61 4.61 17.70 -11.37
C LEU A 61 5.21 17.31 -10.02
N VAL A 62 5.44 18.27 -9.13
CA VAL A 62 5.92 18.02 -7.76
C VAL A 62 4.94 17.14 -6.97
N ALA A 63 3.64 17.45 -7.03
CA ALA A 63 2.60 16.65 -6.36
C ALA A 63 2.57 15.20 -6.88
N SER A 64 2.72 14.99 -8.18
CA SER A 64 2.77 13.65 -8.79
C SER A 64 3.98 12.85 -8.32
N PHE A 65 5.16 13.49 -8.21
CA PHE A 65 6.35 12.83 -7.64
C PHE A 65 6.16 12.44 -6.17
N ILE A 66 5.50 13.30 -5.39
CA ILE A 66 5.17 13.00 -3.99
C ILE A 66 4.21 11.80 -3.91
N SER A 67 3.16 11.78 -4.74
CA SER A 67 2.22 10.66 -4.82
C SER A 67 2.93 9.35 -5.16
N LEU A 68 3.82 9.38 -6.15
CA LEU A 68 4.63 8.23 -6.54
C LEU A 68 5.50 7.71 -5.39
N LEU A 69 6.14 8.59 -4.62
CA LEU A 69 6.94 8.20 -3.46
C LEU A 69 6.09 7.49 -2.40
N PHE A 70 4.88 7.99 -2.13
CA PHE A 70 3.95 7.33 -1.22
C PHE A 70 3.52 5.95 -1.74
N GLY A 71 3.26 5.81 -3.04
CA GLY A 71 2.94 4.52 -3.65
C GLY A 71 4.05 3.50 -3.57
N VAL A 72 5.30 3.91 -3.79
CA VAL A 72 6.46 3.02 -3.62
C VAL A 72 6.62 2.57 -2.16
N LEU A 73 6.45 3.49 -1.20
CA LEU A 73 6.52 3.17 0.23
C LEU A 73 5.39 2.24 0.67
N ALA A 74 4.17 2.47 0.17
CA ALA A 74 3.01 1.62 0.39
C ALA A 74 3.25 0.21 -0.19
N GLY A 75 3.68 0.12 -1.44
CA GLY A 75 3.98 -1.15 -2.12
C GLY A 75 5.09 -1.94 -1.43
N LYS A 76 6.17 -1.28 -1.00
CA LYS A 76 7.25 -1.91 -0.22
C LYS A 76 6.73 -2.46 1.11
N SER A 77 5.95 -1.67 1.84
CA SER A 77 5.38 -2.07 3.14
C SER A 77 4.39 -3.24 2.98
N ALA A 78 3.57 -3.20 1.92
CA ALA A 78 2.68 -4.28 1.54
C ALA A 78 3.45 -5.58 1.26
N ALA A 79 4.49 -5.52 0.44
CA ALA A 79 5.31 -6.68 0.08
C ALA A 79 5.99 -7.30 1.30
N VAL A 80 6.59 -6.47 2.17
CA VAL A 80 7.24 -6.94 3.41
C VAL A 80 6.23 -7.59 4.34
N SER A 81 5.06 -6.98 4.54
CA SER A 81 4.01 -7.52 5.41
C SER A 81 3.45 -8.85 4.89
N SER A 82 3.24 -8.99 3.59
CA SER A 82 2.75 -10.21 2.94
C SER A 82 3.78 -11.34 2.98
N ALA A 83 5.05 -11.05 2.68
CA ALA A 83 6.13 -12.03 2.76
C ALA A 83 6.38 -12.50 4.20
N GLY A 84 6.32 -11.58 5.17
CA GLY A 84 6.44 -11.87 6.59
C GLY A 84 5.30 -12.76 7.12
N LEU A 85 4.06 -12.48 6.69
CA LEU A 85 2.90 -13.32 6.99
C LEU A 85 3.08 -14.74 6.41
N ALA A 86 3.49 -14.85 5.15
CA ALA A 86 3.69 -16.14 4.50
C ALA A 86 4.80 -16.98 5.17
N ARG A 87 5.87 -16.34 5.66
CA ARG A 87 6.93 -17.02 6.42
C ARG A 87 6.41 -17.61 7.73
N ASN A 88 5.71 -16.79 8.53
CA ASN A 88 5.18 -17.24 9.82
C ASN A 88 4.12 -18.33 9.65
N LEU A 89 3.27 -18.20 8.63
CA LEU A 89 2.24 -19.19 8.33
C LEU A 89 2.84 -20.55 7.95
N ARG A 90 3.86 -20.58 7.08
CA ARG A 90 4.56 -21.83 6.73
C ARG A 90 5.23 -22.48 7.93
N GLN A 91 5.80 -21.68 8.82
CA GLN A 91 6.41 -22.20 10.04
C GLN A 91 5.37 -22.77 11.01
N ASP A 92 4.26 -22.06 11.26
CA ASP A 92 3.16 -22.54 12.10
C ASP A 92 2.55 -23.85 11.54
N MET A 93 2.42 -23.97 10.22
CA MET A 93 2.00 -25.21 9.55
C MET A 93 2.99 -26.35 9.80
N PHE A 94 4.29 -26.12 9.61
CA PHE A 94 5.32 -27.15 9.82
C PHE A 94 5.37 -27.66 11.27
N TYR A 95 5.19 -26.77 12.25
CA TYR A 95 5.10 -27.17 13.67
C TYR A 95 3.82 -27.92 14.00
N ASN A 96 2.68 -27.56 13.38
CA ASN A 96 1.44 -28.30 13.55
C ASN A 96 1.53 -29.71 12.94
N VAL A 97 2.15 -29.85 11.77
CA VAL A 97 2.35 -31.16 11.13
C VAL A 97 3.19 -32.08 12.02
N GLN A 98 4.26 -31.57 12.63
CA GLN A 98 5.12 -32.33 13.54
C GLN A 98 4.44 -32.76 14.85
N LYS A 99 3.35 -32.09 15.26
CA LYS A 99 2.58 -32.46 16.45
C LYS A 99 1.57 -33.58 16.20
N PHE A 100 1.32 -33.97 14.95
CA PHE A 100 0.53 -35.16 14.68
C PHE A 100 1.31 -36.38 15.13
N SER A 101 0.74 -37.11 16.09
CA SER A 101 1.27 -38.37 16.57
C SER A 101 1.25 -39.41 15.44
N PHE A 102 2.22 -40.32 15.43
CA PHE A 102 2.52 -41.35 14.41
C PHE A 102 1.33 -42.19 13.90
N TRP A 103 0.14 -42.10 14.49
CA TRP A 103 -1.08 -42.80 14.06
C TRP A 103 -1.91 -42.05 13.00
N ASN A 104 -1.67 -40.75 12.79
CA ASN A 104 -2.40 -39.92 11.81
C ASN A 104 -1.61 -39.59 10.53
N ILE A 105 -0.38 -40.10 10.39
CA ILE A 105 0.49 -39.86 9.21
C ILE A 105 0.00 -40.63 7.99
N ASP A 106 -0.66 -41.78 8.17
CA ASP A 106 -1.10 -42.65 7.07
C ASP A 106 -2.35 -42.17 6.31
N LYS A 107 -2.90 -41.00 6.65
CA LYS A 107 -4.13 -40.44 6.04
C LYS A 107 -3.94 -39.10 5.32
N PHE A 108 -2.69 -38.62 5.21
CA PHE A 108 -2.32 -37.39 4.50
C PHE A 108 -1.31 -37.65 3.39
#